data_AF-A0A7W9PJJ3-F1
#
_entry.id   AF-A0A7W9PJJ3-F1
#
_cell.length_a   1.000
_cell.length_b   1.000
_cell.length_c   1.000
_cell.angle_alpha   90.00
_cell.angle_beta   90.00
_cell.angle_gamma   90.00
#
_symmetry.space_group_name_H-M   'P 1'
#
loop_
_entity.id
_entity.type
_entity.pdbx_description
1 polymer ?
#
loop_
_entity_poly.entity_id
_entity_poly.type
_entity_poly.pdbx_seq_one_letter_code
_entity_poly.pdbx_strand_id
1 'polypeptide(L)' 'MIKSRCPRCGDLMGELPPARSRMKVDRDLFVCSACGTDEALRDGAGLPPIEPSAWPVTERLNLNDYIT' A
#
# COMPACT_ATOMS: atom_id res chain seq x y z
N MET A 1 16.19 0.25 10.86
CA MET A 1 14.94 -0.19 10.20
C MET A 1 15.04 0.19 8.73
N ILE A 2 14.95 -0.77 7.82
CA ILE A 2 14.88 -0.49 6.39
C ILE A 2 13.55 0.23 6.16
N LYS A 3 13.59 1.51 5.76
CA LYS A 3 12.39 2.25 5.38
C LYS A 3 11.96 1.76 4.00
N SER A 4 11.14 0.72 3.96
CA SER A 4 10.52 0.26 2.72
C SER A 4 9.65 1.38 2.13
N ARG A 5 9.53 1.42 0.80
CA ARG A 5 8.64 2.38 0.13
C ARG A 5 7.22 1.81 0.07
N CYS A 6 6.24 2.68 0.26
CA CYS A 6 4.83 2.38 0.11
C CYS A 6 4.57 2.03 -1.36
N PRO A 7 4.02 0.85 -1.68
CA PRO A 7 3.75 0.43 -3.04
C PRO A 7 2.62 1.24 -3.70
N ARG A 8 1.84 2.01 -2.93
CA ARG A 8 0.70 2.81 -3.43
C ARG A 8 1.05 4.27 -3.75
N CYS A 9 1.97 4.89 -3.02
CA CYS A 9 2.35 6.30 -3.24
C CYS A 9 3.84 6.50 -3.52
N GLY A 10 4.69 5.49 -3.30
CA GLY A 10 6.14 5.58 -3.48
C GLY A 10 6.90 6.24 -2.32
N ASP A 11 6.20 6.84 -1.35
CA ASP A 11 6.83 7.46 -0.17
C ASP A 11 7.43 6.43 0.77
N LEU A 12 8.33 6.87 1.65
CA LEU A 12 8.85 6.02 2.71
C LEU A 12 7.72 5.64 3.67
N MET A 13 7.63 4.36 4.00
CA MET A 13 6.79 3.91 5.10
C MET A 13 7.34 4.54 6.38
N GLY A 14 6.50 5.37 7.02
CA GLY A 14 6.85 6.13 8.21
C GLY A 14 6.99 5.24 9.45
N GLU A 15 7.00 5.86 10.62
CA GLU A 15 7.09 5.14 11.90
C GLU A 15 5.78 4.47 12.32
N LEU A 16 4.67 4.88 11.69
CA LEU A 16 3.37 4.27 11.94
C LEU A 16 3.30 2.86 11.33
N PRO A 17 2.60 1.93 11.98
CA PRO A 17 2.42 0.59 11.45
C PRO A 17 1.83 0.61 10.03
N PRO A 18 2.27 -0.31 9.15
CA PRO A 18 1.68 -0.48 7.83
C PRO A 18 0.19 -0.82 7.95
N ALA A 19 -0.61 -0.26 7.04
CA ALA A 19 -2.00 -0.61 6.89
C ALA A 19 -2.15 -1.73 5.86
N ARG A 20 -3.06 -2.67 6.11
CA ARG A 20 -3.44 -3.67 5.11
C ARG A 20 -4.32 -3.00 4.04
N SER A 21 -3.94 -3.15 2.78
CA SER A 21 -4.71 -2.62 1.66
C SER A 21 -6.05 -3.36 1.49
N ARG A 22 -7.07 -2.64 1.03
CA ARG A 22 -8.36 -3.16 0.56
C ARG A 22 -8.23 -3.92 -0.76
N MET A 23 -7.16 -3.71 -1.52
CA MET A 23 -6.87 -4.53 -2.70
C MET A 23 -6.55 -5.96 -2.27
N LYS A 24 -7.35 -6.91 -2.77
CA LYS A 24 -7.11 -8.34 -2.61
C LYS A 24 -6.56 -8.90 -3.92
N VAL A 25 -5.25 -9.10 -3.95
CA VAL A 25 -4.60 -9.92 -4.97
C VAL A 25 -4.42 -11.35 -4.42
N ASP A 26 -3.54 -12.15 -5.02
CA ASP A 26 -3.14 -13.48 -4.53
C ASP A 26 -2.49 -13.49 -3.13
N ARG A 27 -2.20 -12.30 -2.57
CA ARG A 27 -1.62 -12.07 -1.24
C ARG A 27 -2.12 -10.79 -0.60
N ASP A 28 -1.90 -10.66 0.71
CA ASP A 28 -2.09 -9.40 1.41
C ASP A 28 -1.05 -8.35 0.95
N LEU A 29 -1.53 -7.14 0.66
CA LEU A 29 -0.70 -5.98 0.33
C LEU A 29 -0.70 -5.02 1.51
N PHE A 30 0.47 -4.47 1.82
CA PHE A 30 0.64 -3.48 2.89
C PHE A 30 1.04 -2.12 2.30
N VAL A 31 0.41 -1.06 2.79
CA VAL A 31 0.61 0.32 2.38
C VAL A 31 0.94 1.19 3.60
N CYS A 32 1.46 2.41 3.38
CA CYS A 32 1.67 3.33 4.51
C CYS A 32 0.35 3.71 5.17
N SER A 33 0.40 4.15 6.43
CA SER A 33 -0.78 4.53 7.21
C SER A 33 -1.62 5.61 6.51
N ALA A 34 -0.98 6.60 5.87
CA ALA A 34 -1.68 7.63 5.11
C ALA A 34 -2.48 7.04 3.93
N CYS A 35 -1.89 6.11 3.18
CA CYS A 35 -2.59 5.38 2.14
C CYS A 35 -3.72 4.50 2.69
N GLY A 36 -3.54 3.88 3.86
CA GLY A 36 -4.60 3.11 4.53
C GLY A 36 -5.78 3.98 4.95
N THR A 37 -5.52 5.17 5.48
CA THR A 37 -6.57 6.15 5.82
C THR A 37 -7.32 6.60 4.56
N ASP A 38 -6.61 6.89 3.47
CA ASP A 38 -7.26 7.23 2.20
C ASP A 38 -8.13 6.08 1.67
N GLU A 39 -7.68 4.83 1.77
CA GLU A 39 -8.51 3.67 1.40
C GLU A 39 -9.78 3.54 2.24
N ALA A 40 -9.70 3.84 3.55
CA ALA A 40 -10.85 3.84 4.45
C ALA A 40 -11.83 4.98 4.13
N LEU A 41 -11.32 6.18 3.83
CA LEU A 41 -12.15 7.31 3.40
C LEU A 41 -12.88 7.01 2.08
N ARG A 42 -12.18 6.40 1.11
CA ARG A 42 -12.79 5.95 -0.15
C ARG A 42 -13.88 4.90 0.10
N ASP A 43 -13.68 3.98 1.03
CA ASP A 43 -14.68 2.98 1.42
C ASP A 43 -15.95 3.63 1.95
N GLY A 44 -15.79 4.57 2.90
CA GLY A 44 -16.90 5.34 3.46
C GLY A 44 -17.65 6.18 2.42
N ALA A 45 -16.98 6.57 1.33
CA ALA A 45 -17.57 7.27 0.20
C ALA A 45 -18.18 6.34 -0.88
N GLY A 46 -18.17 5.02 -0.68
CA GLY A 46 -18.67 4.05 -1.67
C GLY A 46 -17.80 3.95 -2.93
N LEU A 47 -16.56 4.42 -2.88
CA LEU A 47 -15.63 4.38 -4.01
C LEU A 47 -14.87 3.04 -4.03
N PRO A 48 -14.63 2.47 -5.22
CA PRO A 48 -13.87 1.25 -5.34
C PRO A 48 -12.41 1.45 -4.90
N PRO A 49 -11.73 0.38 -4.46
CA PRO A 49 -10.28 0.37 -4.28
C PRO A 49 -9.53 0.85 -5.53
N ILE A 50 -8.31 1.35 -5.36
CA ILE A 50 -7.44 1.71 -6.50
C ILE A 50 -6.61 0.50 -6.87
N GLU A 51 -6.76 0.02 -8.10
CA GLU A 51 -6.01 -1.13 -8.62
C GLU A 51 -4.49 -0.91 -8.58
N PRO A 52 -3.69 -1.94 -8.25
CA PRO A 52 -2.23 -1.84 -8.20
C PRO A 52 -1.57 -1.40 -9.51
N SER A 53 -2.22 -1.64 -10.65
CA SER A 53 -1.77 -1.17 -11.96
C SER A 53 -1.71 0.36 -12.08
N ALA A 54 -2.50 1.08 -11.26
CA ALA A 54 -2.51 2.53 -11.19
C ALA A 54 -1.55 3.09 -10.13
N TRP A 55 -0.81 2.24 -9.41
CA TRP A 55 0.13 2.69 -8.40
C TRP A 55 1.50 3.01 -9.04
N PRO A 56 2.23 4.01 -8.53
CA PRO A 56 3.47 4.51 -9.15
C PRO A 56 4.66 3.53 -9.04
N VAL A 57 4.48 2.34 -8.46
CA VAL A 57 5.56 1.45 -8.02
C VAL A 57 5.66 0.17 -8.87
N THR A 58 4.95 0.13 -10.00
CA THR A 58 5.00 -0.97 -10.98
C THR A 58 6.40 -1.26 -11.54
N GLU A 59 7.41 -0.40 -11.32
CA GLU A 59 8.78 -0.62 -11.79
C GLU A 59 9.82 -1.03 -10.72
N ARG A 60 9.52 -1.06 -9.41
CA ARG A 60 10.58 -1.20 -8.38
C ARG A 60 10.28 -2.04 -7.13
N LEU A 61 9.33 -2.96 -7.16
CA LEU A 61 9.12 -3.86 -6.02
C LEU A 61 9.91 -5.16 -6.19
N ASN A 62 11.06 -5.27 -5.53
CA ASN A 62 11.63 -6.59 -5.26
C ASN A 62 10.80 -7.21 -4.13
N LEU A 63 9.95 -8.18 -4.50
CA LEU A 63 8.99 -8.80 -3.58
C LEU A 63 9.65 -9.47 -2.36
N ASN A 64 10.95 -9.75 -2.45
CA ASN A 64 11.75 -10.29 -1.36
C ASN A 64 11.97 -9.29 -0.21
N ASP A 65 11.77 -7.99 -0.42
CA ASP A 65 11.93 -6.96 0.63
C ASP A 65 10.76 -6.92 1.62
N TYR A 66 9.72 -7.74 1.40
CA TYR A 66 8.48 -7.74 2.16
C TYR A 66 8.13 -9.11 2.75
N ILE A 67 9.04 -10.08 2.68
CA ILE A 67 8.91 -11.40 3.30
C ILE A 67 9.77 -11.43 4.56
N THR A 68 9.12 -11.42 5.73
CA THR A 68 9.68 -11.89 7.02
C THR A 68 8.81 -13.00 7.54
#